data_AF-A0AAV6IU93-F1
#
_entry.id   AF-A0AAV6IU93-F1
#
_cell.length_a   1.000
_cell.length_b   1.000
_cell.length_c   1.000
_cell.angle_alpha   90.00
_cell.angle_beta   90.00
_cell.angle_gamma   90.00
#
_symmetry.space_group_name_H-M   'P 1'
#
loop_
_entity.id
_entity.type
_entity.pdbx_description
1 polymer ?
#
loop_
_entity_poly.entity_id
_entity_poly.type
_entity_poly.pdbx_seq_one_letter_code
_entity_poly.pdbx_strand_id
1 'polypeptide(L)' 'MYGSLSFKPLPDQAYWPPYDGPRILPDKERLRGRGRPKVNRIRNEMDDLIEHLPPQTCSKCGQQGHNKRRCGK' A
#
# COMPACT_ATOMS: atom_id res chain seq x y z
N MET A 1 38.18 7.70 -25.38
CA MET A 1 37.14 7.57 -26.43
C MET A 1 35.93 6.88 -25.82
N TYR A 2 35.04 7.63 -25.19
CA TYR A 2 33.76 7.09 -24.70
C TYR A 2 32.70 7.72 -25.59
N GLY A 3 32.14 6.94 -26.51
CA GLY A 3 31.06 7.40 -27.37
C GLY A 3 29.89 7.88 -26.52
N SER A 4 29.37 9.06 -26.84
CA SER A 4 28.12 9.58 -26.28
C SER A 4 27.05 8.49 -26.35
N LEU A 5 26.61 7.98 -25.19
CA LEU A 5 25.46 7.09 -25.09
C LEU A 5 24.20 7.95 -25.25
N SER A 6 23.94 8.36 -26.49
CA SER A 6 22.72 9.06 -26.85
C SER A 6 21.53 8.11 -26.71
N PHE A 7 20.52 8.53 -25.94
CA PHE A 7 19.29 7.77 -25.79
C PHE A 7 18.59 7.67 -27.15
N LYS A 8 18.42 6.44 -27.65
CA LYS A 8 17.58 6.17 -28.82
C LYS A 8 16.16 5.91 -28.32
N PRO A 9 15.17 6.71 -28.73
CA PRO A 9 13.79 6.47 -28.32
C PRO A 9 13.34 5.10 -28.81
N LEU A 10 12.52 4.43 -27.99
CA LEU A 10 11.85 3.20 -28.39
C LEU A 10 10.98 3.49 -29.62
N PRO A 11 11.01 2.62 -30.65
CA PRO A 11 10.18 2.78 -31.83
C PRO A 11 8.70 2.62 -31.46
N ASP A 12 7.81 3.14 -32.30
CA ASP A 12 6.36 3.01 -32.12
C ASP A 12 5.94 1.53 -32.01
N GLN A 13 4.84 1.27 -31.30
CA GLN A 13 4.37 -0.09 -30.99
C GLN A 13 4.12 -0.93 -32.24
N ALA A 14 3.81 -0.29 -33.38
CA ALA A 14 3.65 -0.94 -34.68
C ALA A 14 4.93 -1.62 -35.22
N TYR A 15 6.11 -1.22 -34.73
CA TYR A 15 7.40 -1.78 -35.15
C TYR A 15 7.95 -2.85 -34.21
N TRP A 16 7.23 -3.17 -33.13
CA TRP A 16 7.70 -4.19 -32.19
C TRP A 16 7.55 -5.59 -32.80
N PRO A 17 8.56 -6.47 -32.66
CA PRO A 17 8.42 -7.85 -33.08
C PRO A 17 7.32 -8.55 -32.26
N PRO A 18 6.71 -9.63 -32.78
CA PRO A 18 5.77 -10.42 -32.01
C PRO A 18 6.43 -10.96 -30.74
N TYR A 19 5.70 -10.92 -29.63
CA TYR A 19 6.20 -11.42 -28.35
C TYR A 19 6.31 -12.95 -28.38
N ASP A 20 7.54 -13.46 -28.30
CA ASP A 20 7.88 -14.89 -28.21
C ASP A 20 8.33 -15.32 -26.79
N GLY A 21 8.06 -14.48 -25.79
CA GLY A 21 8.43 -14.75 -24.41
C GLY A 21 7.46 -15.68 -23.68
N PRO A 22 7.84 -16.18 -22.49
CA PRO A 22 6.98 -17.02 -21.67
C PRO A 22 5.73 -16.25 -21.21
N ARG A 23 4.55 -16.87 -21.34
CA ARG A 23 3.33 -16.33 -20.76
C ARG A 23 3.40 -16.41 -19.24
N ILE A 24 3.61 -15.27 -18.59
CA ILE A 24 3.56 -15.18 -17.12
C ILE A 24 2.10 -15.24 -16.69
N LEU A 25 1.65 -16.42 -16.28
CA LEU A 25 0.34 -16.60 -15.67
C LEU A 25 0.46 -16.56 -14.14
N PRO A 26 -0.47 -15.89 -13.44
CA PRO A 26 -0.49 -15.95 -11.99
C PRO A 26 -0.81 -17.38 -11.53
N ASP A 27 -0.14 -17.80 -10.46
CA ASP A 27 -0.45 -19.06 -9.79
C ASP A 27 -1.89 -19.03 -9.26
N LYS A 28 -2.70 -20.00 -9.71
CA LYS A 28 -4.12 -20.08 -9.39
C LYS A 28 -4.38 -20.31 -7.91
N GLU A 29 -3.49 -21.02 -7.22
CA GLU A 29 -3.63 -21.28 -5.78
C GLU A 29 -3.28 -20.05 -4.94
N ARG A 30 -2.52 -19.12 -5.52
CA ARG A 30 -2.07 -17.88 -4.86
C ARG A 30 -2.90 -16.66 -5.26
N LEU A 31 -3.92 -16.83 -6.10
CA LEU A 31 -4.88 -15.78 -6.43
C LEU A 31 -5.61 -15.33 -5.16
N ARG A 32 -5.42 -14.08 -4.78
CA ARG A 32 -6.18 -13.46 -3.68
C ARG A 32 -7.49 -12.90 -4.25
N GLY A 33 -8.57 -13.03 -3.49
CA GLY A 33 -9.83 -12.38 -3.82
C GLY A 33 -9.70 -10.85 -3.89
N ARG A 34 -10.72 -10.17 -4.40
CA ARG A 34 -10.72 -8.70 -4.48
C ARG A 34 -10.63 -8.08 -3.08
N GLY A 35 -9.81 -7.04 -2.95
CA GLY A 35 -9.71 -6.21 -1.75
C GLY A 35 -8.44 -6.46 -0.93
N ARG A 36 -8.31 -5.68 0.15
CA ARG A 36 -7.19 -5.79 1.08
C ARG A 36 -7.32 -7.09 1.88
N PRO A 37 -6.24 -7.87 2.06
CA PRO A 37 -6.25 -9.01 2.98
C PRO A 37 -6.81 -8.58 4.33
N LYS A 38 -7.80 -9.32 4.84
CA LYS A 38 -8.26 -9.21 6.23
C LYS A 38 -7.20 -9.84 7.13
N VAL A 39 -6.06 -9.18 7.26
CA VAL A 39 -5.05 -9.53 8.26
C VAL A 39 -5.19 -8.56 9.42
N ASN A 40 -5.13 -9.10 10.64
CA ASN A 40 -4.94 -8.25 11.81
C ASN A 40 -3.60 -7.53 11.66
N ARG A 41 -3.59 -6.22 11.92
CA ARG A 41 -2.34 -5.46 11.91
C ARG A 41 -1.40 -6.04 12.96
N ILE A 42 -0.23 -6.51 12.54
CA ILE A 42 0.87 -6.85 13.43
C ILE A 42 1.37 -5.52 14.02
N ARG A 43 1.36 -5.40 15.34
CA ARG A 43 1.88 -4.19 16.01
C ARG A 43 3.39 -4.31 16.16
N ASN A 44 4.10 -3.23 15.87
CA ASN A 44 5.52 -3.07 16.12
C ASN A 44 5.75 -1.90 17.09
N GLU A 45 6.98 -1.70 17.57
CA GLU A 45 7.36 -0.67 18.55
C GLU A 45 6.95 0.76 18.14
N MET A 46 6.93 1.07 16.84
CA MET A 46 6.45 2.36 16.32
C MET A 46 4.95 2.61 16.56
N ASP A 47 4.16 1.56 16.74
CA ASP A 47 2.74 1.65 17.09
C ASP A 47 2.49 1.81 18.59
N ASP A 48 3.50 1.55 19.42
CA ASP A 48 3.42 1.60 20.88
C ASP A 48 3.79 2.97 21.45
N LEU A 49 3.99 3.97 20.59
CA LEU A 49 4.20 5.38 20.93
C LEU A 49 2.95 6.05 21.53
N ILE A 50 2.07 5.31 22.19
CA ILE A 50 0.83 5.78 22.83
C ILE A 50 1.13 6.95 23.79
N GLU A 51 2.29 6.95 24.44
CA GLU A 51 2.74 8.04 25.33
C GLU A 51 3.00 9.36 24.60
N HIS A 52 3.32 9.31 23.30
CA HIS A 52 3.53 10.50 22.46
C HIS A 52 2.29 10.90 21.66
N LEU A 53 1.22 10.10 21.68
CA LEU A 53 -0.03 10.47 21.03
C LEU A 53 -0.76 11.52 21.89
N PRO A 54 -1.34 12.57 21.25
CA PRO A 54 -2.18 13.50 21.97
C PRO A 54 -3.36 12.77 22.65
N PRO A 55 -3.86 13.27 23.79
CA PRO A 55 -5.01 12.70 24.47
C PRO A 55 -6.18 12.52 23.50
N GLN A 56 -6.76 11.31 23.50
CA GLN A 56 -7.88 11.00 22.63
C GLN A 56 -9.06 11.93 22.94
N THR A 57 -9.51 12.67 21.93
CA THR A 57 -10.69 13.52 22.02
C THR A 57 -11.91 12.76 21.51
N CYS A 58 -12.98 12.74 22.28
CA CYS A 58 -14.22 12.07 21.90
C CYS A 58 -14.92 12.81 20.75
N SER A 59 -15.12 12.16 19.61
CA SER A 59 -15.84 12.74 18.47
C SER A 59 -17.34 12.96 18.71
N LYS A 60 -17.92 12.42 19.79
CA LYS A 60 -19.34 12.64 20.15
C LYS A 60 -19.53 13.87 21.05
N CYS A 61 -18.71 14.03 22.08
CA CYS A 61 -18.90 15.06 23.10
C CYS A 61 -17.77 16.11 23.18
N GLY A 62 -16.70 15.95 22.41
CA GLY A 62 -15.55 16.86 22.37
C GLY A 62 -14.61 16.78 23.59
N GLN A 63 -14.93 15.98 24.60
CA GLN A 63 -14.08 15.86 25.80
C GLN A 63 -12.92 14.88 25.58
N GLN A 64 -11.78 15.19 26.19
CA GLN A 64 -10.60 14.32 26.18
C GLN A 64 -10.76 13.11 27.12
N GLY A 65 -9.89 12.12 26.95
CA GLY A 65 -9.76 10.97 27.87
C GLY A 65 -10.64 9.76 27.52
N HIS A 66 -11.52 9.87 26.53
CA HIS A 66 -12.30 8.74 26.05
C HIS A 66 -12.60 8.83 24.55
N ASN A 67 -12.91 7.68 23.95
CA ASN A 67 -13.34 7.62 22.55
C ASN A 67 -14.87 7.57 22.43
N LYS A 68 -15.39 7.71 21.21
CA LYS A 68 -16.82 7.64 20.91
C LYS A 68 -17.52 6.40 21.48
N ARG A 69 -16.83 5.26 21.56
CA ARG A 69 -17.39 3.99 22.05
C ARG A 69 -17.61 3.97 23.56
N ARG A 70 -16.82 4.73 24.31
CA ARG A 70 -16.90 4.84 25.78
C ARG A 70 -17.56 6.15 26.23
N CYS A 71 -18.24 6.84 25.32
CA CYS A 71 -18.93 8.08 25.66
C CYS A 71 -20.21 7.74 26.45
N GLY A 72 -20.35 8.32 27.64
CA GLY A 72 -21.55 8.19 28.48
C GLY A 72 -22.66 9.21 28.17
N LYS A 73 -22.40 10.12 27.23
CA LYS A 73 -23.44 10.95 26.59
C LYS A 73 -24.00 10.21 25.39
#